data_AF-A0A8B9A5T7-F1
#
_entry.id   AF-A0A8B9A5T7-F1
#
_cell.length_a   1.000
_cell.length_b   1.000
_cell.length_c   1.000
_cell.angle_alpha   90.00
_cell.angle_beta   90.00
_cell.angle_gamma   90.00
#
_symmetry.space_group_name_H-M   'P 1'
#
loop_
_entity.id
_entity.type
_entity.pdbx_description
1 polymer ?
#
loop_
_entity_poly.entity_id
_entity_poly.type
_entity_poly.pdbx_seq_one_letter_code
_entity_poly.pdbx_strand_id
1 'polypeptide(L)'
;MSYQGKKLINDPNDVVTEFIEGLVETYPGLQFLDGFPQIKVVLRADVLRTANDKVAVISGGGSGHEPAQSGYVGAGMLTAAICGDVFTSPPVNSILAGIRAVTGPKGCLLIVTNYTGDRLNFGLAAEQAKSEGYKVEMVIVGDDCALPPPRGVAGRRGLAGTILVNKVAGAAADAGLSLADVAAEAKRASEMVGTMGVALSICTLPGQVTSDRLGPGLMELGLGIHGEPGAAVADIQPVDVVVSHVLKQILSTETQYVPITRGSRVVLMINGLGATPIMELMIAARKAVPELQLEYGLAVDRVYTGSFMTSLDMAGFSITVMKAEPAILQRLDAPTKAPYWPVAAEGDRPPAKIPVPVPPSSSSRNNEAFTRPQELNEQGCILEAAIQAAANEIINLRDELNEWDSKSGDGDCGTTMYRGAAAVLEDMKKW
;
A
#
# COMPACT_ATOMS: atom_id res chain seq x y z
N MET A 1 -14.32 3.25 -32.51
CA MET A 1 -14.47 3.23 -31.04
C MET A 1 -13.75 4.45 -30.50
N SER A 2 -14.45 5.42 -29.91
CA SER A 2 -13.75 6.46 -29.16
C SER A 2 -13.21 5.78 -27.90
N TYR A 3 -11.89 5.81 -27.70
CA TYR A 3 -11.28 5.29 -26.48
C TYR A 3 -11.74 6.20 -25.33
N GLN A 4 -12.75 5.76 -24.58
CA GLN A 4 -13.27 6.45 -23.42
C GLN A 4 -12.40 6.04 -22.21
N GLY A 5 -11.45 6.90 -21.85
CA GLY A 5 -10.47 6.67 -20.78
C GLY A 5 -9.09 6.21 -21.28
N LYS A 6 -8.01 6.68 -20.64
CA LYS A 6 -6.61 6.30 -20.98
C LYS A 6 -6.23 5.01 -20.24
N LYS A 7 -6.21 3.86 -20.92
CA LYS A 7 -5.75 2.58 -20.36
C LYS A 7 -4.97 1.76 -21.38
N LEU A 8 -3.98 1.01 -20.91
CA LEU A 8 -3.22 0.05 -21.70
C LEU A 8 -3.92 -1.31 -21.61
N ILE A 9 -4.97 -1.50 -22.41
CA ILE A 9 -5.81 -2.70 -22.43
C ILE A 9 -6.26 -2.98 -23.86
N ASN A 10 -6.65 -4.23 -24.14
CA ASN A 10 -7.32 -4.61 -25.38
C ASN A 10 -8.84 -4.35 -25.26
N ASP A 11 -9.63 -5.40 -25.00
CA ASP A 11 -11.07 -5.29 -24.74
C ASP A 11 -11.33 -5.04 -23.24
N PRO A 12 -12.11 -4.00 -22.86
CA PRO A 12 -12.52 -3.77 -21.47
C PRO A 12 -13.17 -4.95 -20.75
N ASN A 13 -13.80 -5.89 -21.48
CA ASN A 13 -14.44 -7.07 -20.91
C ASN A 13 -13.44 -8.20 -20.60
N ASP A 14 -12.28 -8.20 -21.26
CA ASP A 14 -11.28 -9.26 -21.16
C ASP A 14 -10.15 -8.91 -20.17
N VAL A 15 -10.13 -7.70 -19.62
CA VAL A 15 -9.03 -7.19 -18.77
C VAL A 15 -8.65 -8.09 -17.61
N VAL A 16 -9.61 -8.76 -16.97
CA VAL A 16 -9.32 -9.68 -15.85
C VAL A 16 -8.73 -10.99 -16.36
N THR A 17 -9.21 -11.47 -17.51
CA THR A 17 -8.71 -12.68 -18.17
C THR A 17 -7.26 -12.49 -18.58
N GLU A 18 -6.97 -11.42 -19.33
CA GLU A 18 -5.63 -11.07 -19.80
C GLU A 18 -4.66 -10.80 -18.64
N PHE A 19 -5.14 -10.16 -17.57
CA PHE A 19 -4.35 -9.98 -16.36
C PHE A 19 -3.95 -11.33 -15.74
N ILE A 20 -4.88 -12.28 -15.59
CA ILE A 20 -4.60 -13.60 -15.01
C ILE A 20 -3.61 -14.39 -15.87
N GLU A 21 -3.76 -14.34 -17.20
CA GLU A 21 -2.80 -14.94 -18.14
C GLU A 21 -1.40 -14.37 -17.94
N GLY A 22 -1.25 -13.04 -17.94
CA GLY A 22 0.03 -12.39 -17.69
C GLY A 22 0.62 -12.71 -16.31
N LEU A 23 -0.22 -12.82 -15.29
CA LEU A 23 0.21 -13.17 -13.93
C LEU A 23 0.79 -14.59 -13.86
N VAL A 24 0.13 -15.58 -14.47
CA VAL A 24 0.58 -16.98 -14.46
C VAL A 24 1.83 -17.17 -15.31
N GLU A 25 1.93 -16.50 -16.47
CA GLU A 25 3.15 -16.50 -17.28
C GLU A 25 4.35 -15.87 -16.55
N THR A 26 4.10 -14.86 -15.71
CA THR A 26 5.16 -14.19 -14.94
C THR A 26 5.61 -15.02 -13.74
N TYR A 27 4.68 -15.68 -13.05
CA TYR A 27 4.96 -16.37 -11.78
C TYR A 27 4.67 -17.88 -11.88
N PRO A 28 5.69 -18.73 -12.13
CA PRO A 28 5.51 -20.17 -12.37
C PRO A 28 5.01 -20.95 -11.13
N GLY A 29 4.95 -20.31 -9.97
CA GLY A 29 4.32 -20.85 -8.76
C GLY A 29 2.80 -20.73 -8.75
N LEU A 30 2.20 -20.10 -9.77
CA LEU A 30 0.77 -19.87 -9.90
C LEU A 30 0.21 -20.65 -11.10
N GLN A 31 -1.06 -21.01 -11.01
CA GLN A 31 -1.87 -21.59 -12.08
C GLN A 31 -3.30 -21.05 -11.98
N PHE A 32 -4.07 -21.11 -13.06
CA PHE A 32 -5.52 -20.92 -13.00
C PHE A 32 -6.26 -22.26 -13.05
N LEU A 33 -7.47 -22.30 -12.48
CA LEU A 33 -8.31 -23.49 -12.46
C LEU A 33 -8.92 -23.78 -13.84
N ASP A 34 -9.15 -25.06 -14.15
CA ASP A 34 -9.89 -25.47 -15.34
C ASP A 34 -11.33 -24.88 -15.34
N GLY A 35 -11.85 -24.59 -16.53
CA GLY A 35 -13.05 -23.77 -16.71
C GLY A 35 -12.78 -22.27 -16.90
N PHE A 36 -11.51 -21.86 -16.96
CA PHE A 36 -11.11 -20.53 -17.43
C PHE A 36 -11.49 -20.35 -18.92
N PRO A 37 -12.00 -19.18 -19.35
CA PRO A 37 -12.08 -17.90 -18.63
C PRO A 37 -13.36 -17.68 -17.80
N GLN A 38 -14.32 -18.61 -17.78
CA GLN A 38 -15.57 -18.45 -17.04
C GLN A 38 -15.36 -18.59 -15.52
N ILE A 39 -14.40 -19.42 -15.12
CA ILE A 39 -13.98 -19.64 -13.73
C ILE A 39 -12.60 -18.98 -13.53
N LYS A 40 -12.60 -17.76 -13.00
CA LYS A 40 -11.39 -16.96 -12.77
C LYS A 40 -10.82 -17.23 -11.38
N VAL A 41 -10.15 -18.36 -11.22
CA VAL A 41 -9.51 -18.77 -9.95
C VAL A 41 -8.02 -18.92 -10.16
N VAL A 42 -7.23 -18.16 -9.42
CA VAL A 42 -5.76 -18.29 -9.37
C VAL A 42 -5.39 -19.08 -8.12
N LEU A 43 -4.56 -20.10 -8.26
CA LEU A 43 -4.16 -21.01 -7.18
C LEU A 43 -2.67 -21.34 -7.26
N ARG A 44 -2.13 -21.90 -6.18
CA ARG A 44 -0.74 -22.37 -6.15
C ARG A 44 -0.54 -23.57 -7.07
N ALA A 45 0.55 -23.58 -7.83
CA ALA A 45 0.91 -24.69 -8.72
C ALA A 45 1.16 -26.03 -7.98
N ASP A 46 1.44 -25.99 -6.68
CA ASP A 46 1.66 -27.17 -5.85
C ASP A 46 0.42 -27.65 -5.08
N VAL A 47 -0.77 -27.10 -5.37
CA VAL A 47 -1.99 -27.39 -4.60
C VAL A 47 -2.37 -28.86 -4.60
N LEU A 48 -2.26 -29.54 -5.75
CA LEU A 48 -2.61 -30.97 -5.86
C LEU A 48 -1.74 -31.87 -5.00
N ARG A 49 -0.51 -31.43 -4.68
CA ARG A 49 0.42 -32.17 -3.81
C ARG A 49 0.23 -31.84 -2.34
N THR A 50 -0.27 -30.63 -2.03
CA THR A 50 -0.29 -30.07 -0.66
C THR A 50 -1.68 -29.98 -0.05
N ALA A 51 -2.76 -30.16 -0.82
CA ALA A 51 -4.15 -29.98 -0.40
C ALA A 51 -4.55 -30.84 0.81
N ASN A 52 -3.87 -31.97 1.06
CA ASN A 52 -4.20 -32.87 2.17
C ASN A 52 -3.50 -32.53 3.49
N ASP A 53 -2.47 -31.69 3.46
CA ASP A 53 -1.55 -31.55 4.59
C ASP A 53 -1.94 -30.40 5.53
N LYS A 54 -2.52 -29.34 4.98
CA LYS A 54 -2.74 -28.06 5.67
C LYS A 54 -4.13 -27.49 5.39
N VAL A 55 -4.57 -26.55 6.24
CA VAL A 55 -5.76 -25.75 5.98
C VAL A 55 -5.53 -24.89 4.73
N ALA A 56 -6.48 -24.89 3.80
CA ALA A 56 -6.41 -23.97 2.67
C ALA A 56 -6.92 -22.59 3.07
N VAL A 57 -6.22 -21.53 2.65
CA VAL A 57 -6.65 -20.14 2.89
C VAL A 57 -7.06 -19.53 1.56
N ILE A 58 -8.31 -19.13 1.43
CA ILE A 58 -8.87 -18.60 0.19
C ILE A 58 -9.35 -17.17 0.45
N SER A 59 -9.04 -16.28 -0.48
CA SER A 59 -9.63 -14.94 -0.51
C SER A 59 -10.07 -14.61 -1.93
N GLY A 60 -10.56 -13.41 -2.16
CA GLY A 60 -11.05 -12.99 -3.47
C GLY A 60 -11.95 -11.78 -3.35
N GLY A 61 -12.57 -11.41 -4.46
CA GLY A 61 -13.38 -10.20 -4.59
C GLY A 61 -13.36 -9.70 -6.03
N GLY A 62 -13.86 -8.48 -6.24
CA GLY A 62 -13.73 -7.80 -7.53
C GLY A 62 -12.27 -7.59 -7.92
N SER A 63 -11.99 -7.64 -9.22
CA SER A 63 -10.67 -7.26 -9.76
C SER A 63 -10.51 -5.75 -9.81
N GLY A 64 -9.30 -5.26 -10.03
CA GLY A 64 -8.97 -3.82 -10.02
C GLY A 64 -8.29 -3.34 -8.74
N HIS A 65 -7.90 -4.27 -7.86
CA HIS A 65 -7.18 -4.01 -6.62
C HIS A 65 -5.77 -4.59 -6.61
N GLU A 66 -5.27 -4.97 -7.79
CA GLU A 66 -4.01 -5.68 -7.96
C GLU A 66 -2.86 -4.93 -7.26
N PRO A 67 -1.99 -5.63 -6.51
CA PRO A 67 -1.83 -7.09 -6.51
C PRO A 67 -2.85 -7.88 -5.67
N ALA A 68 -3.77 -7.22 -4.96
CA ALA A 68 -4.81 -7.93 -4.21
C ALA A 68 -5.84 -8.59 -5.16
N GLN A 69 -6.22 -9.85 -5.01
CA GLN A 69 -5.69 -10.85 -4.05
C GLN A 69 -4.73 -11.86 -4.69
N SER A 70 -4.70 -11.98 -6.02
CA SER A 70 -3.97 -13.04 -6.73
C SER A 70 -2.45 -12.94 -6.59
N GLY A 71 -1.90 -11.74 -6.42
CA GLY A 71 -0.48 -11.52 -6.12
C GLY A 71 -0.05 -12.00 -4.73
N TYR A 72 -1.01 -12.40 -3.88
CA TYR A 72 -0.78 -12.94 -2.55
C TYR A 72 -0.97 -14.46 -2.46
N VAL A 73 -1.16 -15.13 -3.59
CA VAL A 73 -1.21 -16.58 -3.68
C VAL A 73 0.22 -17.14 -3.62
N GLY A 74 0.45 -18.03 -2.66
CA GLY A 74 1.78 -18.60 -2.41
C GLY A 74 1.85 -19.35 -1.08
N ALA A 75 2.83 -20.25 -0.96
CA ALA A 75 3.11 -20.92 0.31
C ALA A 75 3.38 -19.88 1.42
N GLY A 76 2.80 -20.06 2.61
CA GLY A 76 2.88 -19.08 3.71
C GLY A 76 1.89 -17.91 3.64
N MET A 77 1.01 -17.86 2.62
CA MET A 77 -0.05 -16.85 2.47
C MET A 77 -1.35 -17.47 1.90
N LEU A 78 -1.90 -16.99 0.78
CA LEU A 78 -3.14 -17.56 0.21
C LEU A 78 -2.86 -18.84 -0.57
N THR A 79 -3.76 -19.82 -0.45
CA THR A 79 -3.79 -21.03 -1.29
C THR A 79 -4.41 -20.75 -2.65
N ALA A 80 -5.46 -19.93 -2.69
CA ALA A 80 -6.14 -19.48 -3.91
C ALA A 80 -6.77 -18.09 -3.74
N ALA A 81 -6.93 -17.40 -4.86
CA ALA A 81 -7.66 -16.16 -5.01
C ALA A 81 -8.77 -16.32 -6.05
N ILE A 82 -10.00 -15.94 -5.69
CA ILE A 82 -11.16 -15.97 -6.59
C ILE A 82 -11.37 -14.57 -7.15
N CYS A 83 -11.15 -14.39 -8.45
CA CYS A 83 -11.23 -13.08 -9.11
C CYS A 83 -12.62 -12.89 -9.73
N GLY A 84 -13.34 -11.87 -9.31
CA GLY A 84 -14.54 -11.38 -10.00
C GLY A 84 -14.18 -10.43 -11.14
N ASP A 85 -15.19 -9.88 -11.81
CA ASP A 85 -14.98 -8.79 -12.76
C ASP A 85 -14.55 -7.51 -12.02
N VAL A 86 -14.20 -6.46 -12.77
CA VAL A 86 -13.72 -5.20 -12.17
C VAL A 86 -14.74 -4.66 -11.17
N PHE A 87 -14.32 -4.49 -9.92
CA PHE A 87 -15.13 -4.04 -8.76
C PHE A 87 -16.42 -4.83 -8.52
N THR A 88 -16.50 -6.07 -9.00
CA THR A 88 -17.69 -6.91 -8.88
C THR A 88 -17.32 -8.22 -8.23
N SER A 89 -18.01 -8.58 -7.15
CA SER A 89 -17.80 -9.85 -6.43
C SER A 89 -17.85 -11.06 -7.37
N PRO A 90 -16.96 -12.07 -7.20
CA PRO A 90 -16.99 -13.26 -8.03
C PRO A 90 -18.31 -14.03 -7.89
N PRO A 91 -18.77 -14.70 -8.95
CA PRO A 91 -19.98 -15.50 -8.88
C PRO A 91 -19.78 -16.71 -7.97
N VAL A 92 -20.86 -17.12 -7.29
CA VAL A 92 -20.91 -18.24 -6.33
C VAL A 92 -20.26 -19.52 -6.90
N ASN A 93 -20.52 -19.82 -8.17
CA ASN A 93 -19.98 -21.02 -8.82
C ASN A 93 -18.45 -21.00 -8.93
N SER A 94 -17.83 -19.84 -9.17
CA SER A 94 -16.36 -19.70 -9.20
C SER A 94 -15.75 -19.86 -7.81
N ILE A 95 -16.41 -19.30 -6.79
CA ILE A 95 -15.97 -19.46 -5.39
C ILE A 95 -16.05 -20.94 -4.99
N LEU A 96 -17.17 -21.60 -5.27
CA LEU A 96 -17.38 -23.01 -4.98
C LEU A 96 -16.39 -23.91 -5.73
N ALA A 97 -16.09 -23.60 -6.99
CA ALA A 97 -15.06 -24.30 -7.77
C ALA A 97 -13.67 -24.15 -7.11
N GLY A 98 -13.32 -22.94 -6.67
CA GLY A 98 -12.08 -22.70 -5.92
C GLY A 98 -12.01 -23.48 -4.61
N ILE A 99 -13.10 -23.50 -3.83
CA ILE A 99 -13.18 -24.29 -2.59
C ILE A 99 -12.92 -25.77 -2.89
N ARG A 100 -13.64 -26.35 -3.85
CA ARG A 100 -13.48 -27.76 -4.25
C ARG A 100 -12.07 -28.09 -4.71
N ALA A 101 -11.43 -27.17 -5.44
CA ALA A 101 -10.11 -27.39 -6.02
C ALA A 101 -8.99 -27.47 -4.97
N VAL A 102 -9.11 -26.75 -3.85
CA VAL A 102 -7.99 -26.56 -2.92
C VAL A 102 -8.24 -27.10 -1.50
N THR A 103 -9.47 -27.52 -1.19
CA THR A 103 -9.84 -27.93 0.18
C THR A 103 -9.72 -29.43 0.37
N GLY A 104 -8.73 -29.87 1.16
CA GLY A 104 -8.63 -31.26 1.62
C GLY A 104 -9.27 -31.51 3.00
N PRO A 105 -8.96 -32.64 3.66
CA PRO A 105 -9.58 -33.06 4.93
C PRO A 105 -9.40 -32.10 6.12
N LYS A 106 -8.40 -31.23 6.04
CA LYS A 106 -8.10 -30.17 7.02
C LYS A 106 -9.07 -28.97 6.91
N GLY A 107 -9.81 -28.86 5.80
CA GLY A 107 -10.76 -27.78 5.55
C GLY A 107 -10.12 -26.50 5.01
N CYS A 108 -10.94 -25.47 4.83
CA CYS A 108 -10.50 -24.18 4.32
C CYS A 108 -11.10 -23.00 5.10
N LEU A 109 -10.33 -21.91 5.15
CA LEU A 109 -10.75 -20.62 5.65
C LEU A 109 -10.97 -19.67 4.47
N LEU A 110 -12.16 -19.07 4.42
CA LEU A 110 -12.49 -17.96 3.53
C LEU A 110 -12.22 -16.64 4.24
N ILE A 111 -11.36 -15.78 3.68
CA ILE A 111 -11.13 -14.40 4.15
C ILE A 111 -11.81 -13.45 3.17
N VAL A 112 -12.84 -12.76 3.65
CA VAL A 112 -13.78 -12.02 2.81
C VAL A 112 -13.79 -10.54 3.22
N THR A 113 -13.54 -9.64 2.27
CA THR A 113 -13.72 -8.20 2.47
C THR A 113 -15.17 -7.86 2.78
N ASN A 114 -15.42 -6.93 3.70
CA ASN A 114 -16.78 -6.59 4.13
C ASN A 114 -17.53 -5.72 3.12
N TYR A 115 -17.86 -6.31 1.97
CA TYR A 115 -18.77 -5.79 0.97
C TYR A 115 -19.96 -6.72 0.83
N THR A 116 -21.15 -6.16 0.60
CA THR A 116 -22.40 -6.94 0.56
C THR A 116 -22.35 -8.05 -0.49
N GLY A 117 -21.87 -7.76 -1.70
CA GLY A 117 -21.72 -8.74 -2.76
C GLY A 117 -20.82 -9.91 -2.35
N ASP A 118 -19.64 -9.60 -1.80
CA ASP A 118 -18.68 -10.61 -1.33
C ASP A 118 -19.26 -11.47 -0.21
N ARG A 119 -19.89 -10.86 0.79
CA ARG A 119 -20.50 -11.60 1.90
C ARG A 119 -21.59 -12.56 1.45
N LEU A 120 -22.45 -12.12 0.53
CA LEU A 120 -23.54 -12.96 0.03
C LEU A 120 -22.99 -14.09 -0.86
N ASN A 121 -22.09 -13.79 -1.78
CA ASN A 121 -21.57 -14.78 -2.73
C ASN A 121 -20.66 -15.80 -2.04
N PHE A 122 -19.71 -15.37 -1.20
CA PHE A 122 -18.86 -16.28 -0.44
C PHE A 122 -19.64 -17.04 0.63
N GLY A 123 -20.60 -16.39 1.29
CA GLY A 123 -21.46 -17.05 2.28
C GLY A 123 -22.29 -18.16 1.65
N LEU A 124 -22.94 -17.91 0.51
CA LEU A 124 -23.70 -18.94 -0.20
C LEU A 124 -22.81 -20.08 -0.70
N ALA A 125 -21.63 -19.77 -1.24
CA ALA A 125 -20.67 -20.79 -1.66
C ALA A 125 -20.17 -21.64 -0.47
N ALA A 126 -19.95 -21.03 0.70
CA ALA A 126 -19.55 -21.72 1.91
C ALA A 126 -20.62 -22.70 2.40
N GLU A 127 -21.89 -22.28 2.44
CA GLU A 127 -23.00 -23.15 2.84
C GLU A 127 -23.21 -24.30 1.85
N GLN A 128 -23.09 -24.03 0.54
CA GLN A 128 -23.12 -25.07 -0.49
C GLN A 128 -21.97 -26.07 -0.32
N ALA A 129 -20.73 -25.60 -0.09
CA ALA A 129 -19.58 -26.45 0.15
C ALA A 129 -19.73 -27.29 1.44
N LYS A 130 -20.28 -26.72 2.52
CA LYS A 130 -20.59 -27.47 3.75
C LYS A 130 -21.60 -28.58 3.50
N SER A 131 -22.61 -28.33 2.67
CA SER A 131 -23.60 -29.34 2.26
C SER A 131 -22.97 -30.50 1.47
N GLU A 132 -21.86 -30.25 0.78
CA GLU A 132 -21.05 -31.23 0.05
C GLU A 132 -20.04 -31.96 0.95
N GLY A 133 -19.97 -31.62 2.24
CA GLY A 133 -19.10 -32.27 3.23
C GLY A 133 -17.75 -31.57 3.44
N TYR A 134 -17.49 -30.42 2.82
CA TYR A 134 -16.29 -29.63 3.09
C TYR A 134 -16.37 -28.94 4.46
N LYS A 135 -15.23 -28.88 5.16
CA LYS A 135 -15.10 -28.05 6.37
C LYS A 135 -14.68 -26.65 5.96
N VAL A 136 -15.55 -25.67 6.21
CA VAL A 136 -15.35 -24.29 5.78
C VAL A 136 -15.62 -23.34 6.94
N GLU A 137 -14.66 -22.48 7.25
CA GLU A 137 -14.84 -21.32 8.12
C GLU A 137 -14.75 -20.04 7.29
N MET A 138 -15.35 -18.94 7.79
CA MET A 138 -15.34 -17.65 7.10
C MET A 138 -15.04 -16.52 8.08
N VAL A 139 -14.06 -15.68 7.76
CA VAL A 139 -13.71 -14.46 8.49
C VAL A 139 -13.97 -13.26 7.59
N ILE A 140 -14.76 -12.31 8.10
CA ILE A 140 -15.07 -11.06 7.41
C ILE A 140 -14.12 -9.98 7.91
N VAL A 141 -13.43 -9.30 6.99
CA VAL A 141 -12.52 -8.20 7.32
C VAL A 141 -13.21 -6.87 7.05
N GLY A 142 -13.41 -6.10 8.12
CA GLY A 142 -13.95 -4.73 8.07
C GLY A 142 -13.05 -3.79 8.86
N ASP A 143 -11.99 -3.31 8.23
CA ASP A 143 -10.93 -2.50 8.81
C ASP A 143 -11.08 -0.99 8.53
N ASP A 144 -12.00 -0.57 7.68
CA ASP A 144 -12.20 0.85 7.38
C ASP A 144 -12.67 1.67 8.60
N CYS A 145 -11.97 2.76 8.90
CA CYS A 145 -12.21 3.69 10.01
C CYS A 145 -12.83 5.03 9.56
N ALA A 146 -13.12 5.21 8.26
CA ALA A 146 -13.63 6.47 7.74
C ALA A 146 -15.01 6.86 8.29
N LEU A 147 -15.94 5.90 8.38
CA LEU A 147 -17.34 6.18 8.68
C LEU A 147 -17.67 5.98 10.17
N PRO A 148 -18.10 7.03 10.90
CA PRO A 148 -18.44 6.93 12.32
C PRO A 148 -19.72 6.09 12.55
N PRO A 149 -19.92 5.53 13.75
CA PRO A 149 -21.18 4.90 14.12
C PRO A 149 -22.39 5.86 14.03
N PRO A 150 -23.60 5.41 13.64
CA PRO A 150 -23.95 4.04 13.27
C PRO A 150 -23.40 3.69 11.88
N ARG A 151 -22.49 2.70 11.88
CA ARG A 151 -21.90 2.13 10.68
C ARG A 151 -23.08 1.47 9.96
N GLY A 152 -23.34 1.81 8.70
CA GLY A 152 -24.52 1.34 7.96
C GLY A 152 -24.73 -0.18 8.06
N VAL A 153 -25.85 -0.71 7.57
CA VAL A 153 -26.29 -2.10 7.82
C VAL A 153 -25.20 -3.17 7.63
N ALA A 154 -24.26 -2.97 6.69
CA ALA A 154 -23.16 -3.90 6.41
C ALA A 154 -21.94 -3.80 7.35
N GLY A 155 -21.74 -2.70 8.10
CA GLY A 155 -20.57 -2.46 8.93
C GLY A 155 -19.44 -1.69 8.21
N ARG A 156 -18.19 -1.84 8.68
CA ARG A 156 -16.98 -1.18 8.12
C ARG A 156 -16.55 -1.87 6.83
N ARG A 157 -16.18 -1.13 5.79
CA ARG A 157 -15.62 -1.70 4.55
C ARG A 157 -14.31 -2.47 4.83
N GLY A 158 -14.01 -3.46 4.00
CA GLY A 158 -12.72 -4.17 4.01
C GLY A 158 -11.74 -3.52 3.03
N LEU A 159 -10.58 -3.08 3.51
CA LEU A 159 -9.55 -2.37 2.75
C LEU A 159 -8.18 -3.08 2.92
N ALA A 160 -7.08 -2.32 2.81
CA ALA A 160 -5.71 -2.83 2.77
C ALA A 160 -5.29 -3.65 4.00
N GLY A 161 -5.93 -3.47 5.17
CA GLY A 161 -5.68 -4.29 6.36
C GLY A 161 -5.99 -5.77 6.14
N THR A 162 -6.84 -6.10 5.17
CA THR A 162 -7.10 -7.48 4.71
C THR A 162 -5.80 -8.21 4.32
N ILE A 163 -4.82 -7.52 3.75
CA ILE A 163 -3.56 -8.15 3.32
C ILE A 163 -2.74 -8.63 4.53
N LEU A 164 -2.75 -7.89 5.63
CA LEU A 164 -2.13 -8.31 6.89
C LEU A 164 -2.86 -9.52 7.50
N VAL A 165 -4.20 -9.54 7.43
CA VAL A 165 -5.00 -10.69 7.88
C VAL A 165 -4.72 -11.94 7.03
N ASN A 166 -4.61 -11.78 5.71
CA ASN A 166 -4.23 -12.85 4.79
C ASN A 166 -2.85 -13.44 5.15
N LYS A 167 -1.88 -12.59 5.48
CA LYS A 167 -0.55 -13.04 5.92
C LYS A 167 -0.59 -13.80 7.23
N VAL A 168 -1.34 -13.30 8.23
CA VAL A 168 -1.50 -13.97 9.53
C VAL A 168 -2.11 -15.36 9.35
N ALA A 169 -3.24 -15.43 8.64
CA ALA A 169 -3.95 -16.69 8.40
C ALA A 169 -3.12 -17.69 7.60
N GLY A 170 -2.48 -17.23 6.52
CA GLY A 170 -1.66 -18.09 5.67
C GLY A 170 -0.43 -18.65 6.40
N ALA A 171 0.24 -17.84 7.21
CA ALA A 171 1.36 -18.30 8.03
C ALA A 171 0.91 -19.24 9.16
N ALA A 172 -0.28 -19.03 9.73
CA ALA A 172 -0.87 -19.94 10.71
C ALA A 172 -1.20 -21.31 10.09
N ALA A 173 -1.83 -21.30 8.91
CA ALA A 173 -2.11 -22.50 8.15
C ALA A 173 -0.82 -23.22 7.73
N ASP A 174 0.20 -22.48 7.30
CA ASP A 174 1.49 -23.06 6.89
C ASP A 174 2.25 -23.69 8.06
N ALA A 175 2.08 -23.16 9.27
CA ALA A 175 2.56 -23.75 10.52
C ALA A 175 1.78 -24.99 10.97
N GLY A 176 0.76 -25.42 10.21
CA GLY A 176 0.03 -26.68 10.44
C GLY A 176 -1.07 -26.61 11.49
N LEU A 177 -1.54 -25.40 11.83
CA LEU A 177 -2.65 -25.21 12.77
C LEU A 177 -3.97 -25.82 12.25
N SER A 178 -4.90 -26.08 13.18
CA SER A 178 -6.24 -26.56 12.83
C SER A 178 -7.07 -25.45 12.18
N LEU A 179 -8.12 -25.81 11.44
CA LEU A 179 -9.02 -24.83 10.81
C LEU A 179 -9.60 -23.83 11.84
N ALA A 180 -9.98 -24.33 13.03
CA ALA A 180 -10.52 -23.50 14.09
C ALA A 180 -9.48 -22.49 14.62
N ASP A 181 -8.23 -22.93 14.81
CA ASP A 181 -7.17 -22.04 15.30
C ASP A 181 -6.76 -21.01 14.23
N VAL A 182 -6.69 -21.41 12.96
CA VAL A 182 -6.42 -20.49 11.84
C VAL A 182 -7.52 -19.44 11.73
N ALA A 183 -8.79 -19.84 11.82
CA ALA A 183 -9.93 -18.93 11.83
C ALA A 183 -9.90 -17.98 13.05
N ALA A 184 -9.52 -18.48 14.23
CA ALA A 184 -9.38 -17.67 15.44
C ALA A 184 -8.25 -16.64 15.34
N GLU A 185 -7.07 -17.02 14.84
CA GLU A 185 -5.96 -16.08 14.61
C GLU A 185 -6.33 -15.02 13.57
N ALA A 186 -6.97 -15.41 12.46
CA ALA A 186 -7.41 -14.49 11.41
C ALA A 186 -8.48 -13.50 11.92
N LYS A 187 -9.46 -13.99 12.68
CA LYS A 187 -10.50 -13.16 13.30
C LYS A 187 -9.88 -12.15 14.27
N ARG A 188 -8.99 -12.59 15.16
CA ARG A 188 -8.27 -11.73 16.10
C ARG A 188 -7.47 -10.64 15.37
N ALA A 189 -6.76 -11.00 14.30
CA ALA A 189 -6.04 -10.03 13.48
C ALA A 189 -6.98 -8.99 12.84
N SER A 190 -8.15 -9.42 12.35
CA SER A 190 -9.17 -8.53 11.76
C SER A 190 -9.77 -7.53 12.76
N GLU A 191 -9.84 -7.89 14.04
CA GLU A 191 -10.32 -7.03 15.13
C GLU A 191 -9.24 -6.05 15.61
N MET A 192 -7.99 -6.27 15.24
CA MET A 192 -6.82 -5.50 15.67
C MET A 192 -6.30 -4.52 14.61
N VAL A 193 -6.99 -4.38 13.49
CA VAL A 193 -6.57 -3.57 12.34
C VAL A 193 -7.57 -2.48 11.97
N GLY A 194 -7.04 -1.31 11.65
CA GLY A 194 -7.80 -0.14 11.26
C GLY A 194 -7.11 0.59 10.11
N THR A 195 -7.90 0.99 9.12
CA THR A 195 -7.44 1.57 7.87
C THR A 195 -8.28 2.78 7.52
N MET A 196 -7.67 3.83 6.98
CA MET A 196 -8.42 4.92 6.35
C MET A 196 -7.66 5.43 5.13
N GLY A 197 -8.38 5.58 4.02
CA GLY A 197 -7.88 6.08 2.75
C GLY A 197 -8.04 7.59 2.59
N VAL A 198 -7.27 8.16 1.69
CA VAL A 198 -7.43 9.52 1.15
C VAL A 198 -7.15 9.48 -0.34
N ALA A 199 -8.03 10.06 -1.13
CA ALA A 199 -7.93 10.08 -2.59
C ALA A 199 -7.84 11.51 -3.12
N LEU A 200 -6.98 11.71 -4.12
CA LEU A 200 -6.82 12.94 -4.91
C LEU A 200 -7.56 12.85 -6.25
N SER A 201 -7.89 11.64 -6.69
CA SER A 201 -8.70 11.39 -7.89
C SER A 201 -9.62 10.19 -7.68
N ILE A 202 -10.62 10.06 -8.55
CA ILE A 202 -11.40 8.82 -8.70
C ILE A 202 -10.72 7.97 -9.78
N CYS A 203 -10.72 6.66 -9.61
CA CYS A 203 -10.24 5.76 -10.66
C CYS A 203 -11.10 5.78 -11.92
N THR A 204 -10.49 5.46 -13.04
CA THR A 204 -11.17 5.26 -14.31
C THR A 204 -11.51 3.78 -14.45
N LEU A 205 -12.77 3.42 -14.75
CA LEU A 205 -13.11 2.03 -15.07
C LEU A 205 -12.71 1.69 -16.52
N PRO A 206 -12.29 0.44 -16.82
CA PRO A 206 -12.03 0.02 -18.21
C PRO A 206 -13.21 0.29 -19.14
N GLY A 207 -12.93 0.95 -20.27
CA GLY A 207 -13.93 1.31 -21.27
C GLY A 207 -14.89 2.43 -20.85
N GLN A 208 -14.66 3.09 -19.72
CA GLN A 208 -15.52 4.16 -19.21
C GLN A 208 -14.77 5.50 -19.10
N VAL A 209 -15.53 6.59 -19.13
CA VAL A 209 -15.02 7.93 -18.83
C VAL A 209 -14.78 8.06 -17.32
N THR A 210 -13.67 8.69 -16.94
CA THR A 210 -13.37 9.00 -15.54
C THR A 210 -14.45 9.89 -14.95
N SER A 211 -14.93 9.57 -13.75
CA SER A 211 -15.87 10.42 -13.02
C SER A 211 -15.23 11.76 -12.65
N ASP A 212 -15.96 12.84 -12.82
CA ASP A 212 -15.58 14.22 -12.46
C ASP A 212 -16.06 14.65 -11.06
N ARG A 213 -16.59 13.72 -10.26
CA ARG A 213 -17.15 14.01 -8.92
C ARG A 213 -16.12 14.61 -7.95
N LEU A 214 -14.84 14.30 -8.13
CA LEU A 214 -13.75 14.93 -7.37
C LEU A 214 -13.01 15.92 -8.27
N GLY A 215 -13.28 17.21 -8.05
CA GLY A 215 -12.74 18.30 -8.87
C GLY A 215 -11.25 18.59 -8.63
N PRO A 216 -10.64 19.43 -9.48
CA PRO A 216 -9.24 19.82 -9.34
C PRO A 216 -9.04 20.59 -8.02
N GLY A 217 -7.98 20.27 -7.28
CA GLY A 217 -7.67 20.91 -6.01
C GLY A 217 -8.42 20.34 -4.80
N LEU A 218 -9.26 19.31 -5.00
CA LEU A 218 -9.96 18.61 -3.92
C LEU A 218 -9.32 17.26 -3.61
N MET A 219 -9.53 16.81 -2.38
CA MET A 219 -9.25 15.46 -1.91
C MET A 219 -10.47 14.91 -1.17
N GLU A 220 -10.63 13.59 -1.18
CA GLU A 220 -11.70 12.90 -0.47
C GLU A 220 -11.13 12.00 0.62
N LEU A 221 -11.52 12.30 1.85
CA LEU A 221 -11.13 11.57 3.05
C LEU A 221 -12.04 10.35 3.22
N GLY A 222 -11.44 9.16 3.30
CA GLY A 222 -12.15 7.92 3.50
C GLY A 222 -12.85 7.38 2.26
N LEU A 223 -12.43 7.77 1.04
CA LEU A 223 -12.94 7.20 -0.21
C LEU A 223 -12.69 5.67 -0.23
N GLY A 224 -13.70 4.89 -0.62
CA GLY A 224 -13.61 3.42 -0.68
C GLY A 224 -12.86 2.89 -1.91
N ILE A 225 -12.40 1.64 -1.88
CA ILE A 225 -11.61 1.07 -3.00
C ILE A 225 -12.40 0.86 -4.30
N HIS A 226 -13.73 1.00 -4.31
CA HIS A 226 -14.52 0.93 -5.55
C HIS A 226 -15.06 2.30 -5.99
N GLY A 227 -14.52 3.39 -5.43
CA GLY A 227 -15.00 4.74 -5.72
C GLY A 227 -16.18 5.19 -4.84
N GLU A 228 -16.54 4.43 -3.79
CA GLU A 228 -17.64 4.80 -2.91
C GLU A 228 -17.32 6.09 -2.15
N PRO A 229 -18.32 6.97 -1.95
CA PRO A 229 -18.13 8.23 -1.24
C PRO A 229 -17.44 8.04 0.12
N GLY A 230 -16.55 8.98 0.42
CA GLY A 230 -15.83 9.04 1.67
C GLY A 230 -16.62 9.71 2.79
N ALA A 231 -15.93 9.97 3.89
CA ALA A 231 -16.45 10.70 5.03
C ALA A 231 -16.58 12.21 4.75
N ALA A 232 -15.65 12.77 3.95
CA ALA A 232 -15.65 14.20 3.62
C ALA A 232 -14.86 14.48 2.34
N VAL A 233 -15.25 15.55 1.64
CA VAL A 233 -14.47 16.19 0.58
C VAL A 233 -13.92 17.51 1.11
N ALA A 234 -12.64 17.78 0.86
CA ALA A 234 -11.95 18.98 1.32
C ALA A 234 -10.92 19.46 0.28
N ASP A 235 -10.45 20.70 0.42
CA ASP A 235 -9.31 21.18 -0.37
C ASP A 235 -8.05 20.35 -0.05
N ILE A 236 -7.20 20.12 -1.06
CA ILE A 236 -5.91 19.45 -0.88
C ILE A 236 -5.12 20.13 0.24
N GLN A 237 -4.65 19.33 1.18
CA GLN A 237 -3.84 19.79 2.31
C GLN A 237 -2.40 19.28 2.20
N PRO A 238 -1.44 19.94 2.89
CA PRO A 238 -0.12 19.37 3.08
C PRO A 238 -0.22 17.96 3.67
N VAL A 239 0.57 17.02 3.14
CA VAL A 239 0.51 15.60 3.53
C VAL A 239 0.71 15.39 5.04
N ASP A 240 1.50 16.23 5.70
CA ASP A 240 1.67 16.15 7.16
C ASP A 240 0.34 16.36 7.91
N VAL A 241 -0.53 17.24 7.43
CA VAL A 241 -1.88 17.47 7.98
C VAL A 241 -2.80 16.29 7.69
N VAL A 242 -2.74 15.76 6.47
CA VAL A 242 -3.54 14.62 6.03
C VAL A 242 -3.22 13.38 6.88
N VAL A 243 -1.93 13.08 7.06
CA VAL A 243 -1.47 11.93 7.86
C VAL A 243 -1.95 12.07 9.31
N SER A 244 -1.79 13.25 9.93
CA SER A 244 -2.25 13.45 11.30
C SER A 244 -3.76 13.28 11.45
N HIS A 245 -4.55 13.75 10.48
CA HIS A 245 -5.99 13.55 10.46
C HIS A 245 -6.35 12.05 10.38
N VAL A 246 -5.73 11.33 9.45
CA VAL A 246 -5.97 9.89 9.24
C VAL A 246 -5.60 9.09 10.49
N LEU A 247 -4.44 9.34 11.10
CA LEU A 247 -4.02 8.67 12.33
C LEU A 247 -4.97 8.96 13.49
N LYS A 248 -5.38 10.22 13.65
CA LYS A 248 -6.36 10.62 14.68
C LYS A 248 -7.68 9.86 14.53
N GLN A 249 -8.15 9.66 13.30
CA GLN A 249 -9.39 8.92 13.05
C GLN A 249 -9.25 7.43 13.38
N ILE A 250 -8.15 6.79 12.95
CA ILE A 250 -7.90 5.37 13.22
C ILE A 250 -7.75 5.12 14.73
N LEU A 251 -7.03 5.99 15.44
CA LEU A 251 -6.70 5.86 16.86
C LEU A 251 -7.68 6.59 17.79
N SER A 252 -8.84 7.02 17.28
CA SER A 252 -9.82 7.79 18.06
C SER A 252 -10.33 6.99 19.25
N THR A 253 -10.28 7.59 20.44
CA THR A 253 -10.82 7.02 21.67
C THR A 253 -12.35 7.03 21.71
N GLU A 254 -13.00 7.82 20.85
CA GLU A 254 -14.47 7.89 20.77
C GLU A 254 -15.04 6.71 19.98
N THR A 255 -14.40 6.36 18.87
CA THR A 255 -14.87 5.27 17.99
C THR A 255 -14.30 3.91 18.36
N GLN A 256 -13.13 3.89 19.01
CA GLN A 256 -12.40 2.69 19.46
C GLN A 256 -12.32 1.62 18.36
N TYR A 257 -12.03 2.01 17.11
CA TYR A 257 -11.95 1.07 15.98
C TYR A 257 -10.93 -0.04 16.19
N VAL A 258 -9.83 0.28 16.87
CA VAL A 258 -8.73 -0.63 17.16
C VAL A 258 -8.39 -0.58 18.66
N PRO A 259 -8.12 -1.73 19.31
CA PRO A 259 -7.82 -1.80 20.74
C PRO A 259 -6.36 -1.40 21.05
N ILE A 260 -5.95 -0.22 20.62
CA ILE A 260 -4.58 0.33 20.75
C ILE A 260 -4.57 1.42 21.83
N THR A 261 -3.61 1.30 22.74
CA THR A 261 -3.34 2.30 23.78
C THR A 261 -1.87 2.67 23.78
N ARG A 262 -1.51 3.82 24.37
CA ARG A 262 -0.11 4.20 24.61
C ARG A 262 0.67 3.03 25.24
N GLY A 263 1.90 2.81 24.75
CA GLY A 263 2.73 1.65 25.10
C GLY A 263 2.46 0.39 24.27
N SER A 264 1.41 0.37 23.44
CA SER A 264 1.18 -0.73 22.51
C SER A 264 2.24 -0.76 21.40
N ARG A 265 2.46 -1.98 20.91
CA ARG A 265 3.25 -2.27 19.72
C ARG A 265 2.34 -2.29 18.49
N VAL A 266 2.80 -1.76 17.37
CA VAL A 266 2.01 -1.64 16.14
C VAL A 266 2.81 -1.95 14.88
N VAL A 267 2.10 -2.43 13.87
CA VAL A 267 2.53 -2.50 12.47
C VAL A 267 1.85 -1.36 11.72
N LEU A 268 2.63 -0.64 10.92
CA LEU A 268 2.16 0.42 10.02
C LEU A 268 2.24 -0.07 8.58
N MET A 269 1.20 0.18 7.80
CA MET A 269 1.25 0.05 6.34
C MET A 269 0.77 1.35 5.69
N ILE A 270 1.61 1.89 4.80
CA ILE A 270 1.29 3.00 3.89
C ILE A 270 1.04 2.38 2.51
N ASN A 271 -0.23 2.32 2.12
CA ASN A 271 -0.68 1.66 0.91
C ASN A 271 -1.04 2.69 -0.17
N GLY A 272 -0.41 2.61 -1.34
CA GLY A 272 -0.80 3.39 -2.51
C GLY A 272 -2.06 2.83 -3.16
N LEU A 273 -2.96 3.71 -3.60
CA LEU A 273 -4.23 3.33 -4.24
C LEU A 273 -4.12 3.12 -5.75
N GLY A 274 -2.92 3.21 -6.33
CA GLY A 274 -2.68 2.97 -7.75
C GLY A 274 -1.67 3.94 -8.35
N ALA A 275 -2.12 5.17 -8.61
CA ALA A 275 -1.35 6.18 -9.34
C ALA A 275 -0.43 7.05 -8.48
N THR A 276 -0.37 6.82 -7.16
CA THR A 276 0.50 7.60 -6.26
C THR A 276 1.95 7.12 -6.31
N PRO A 277 2.91 7.99 -6.68
CA PRO A 277 4.33 7.64 -6.69
C PRO A 277 4.87 7.21 -5.32
N ILE A 278 5.85 6.30 -5.33
CA ILE A 278 6.51 5.83 -4.10
C ILE A 278 7.11 6.98 -3.27
N MET A 279 7.56 8.05 -3.93
CA MET A 279 8.09 9.25 -3.26
C MET A 279 7.04 9.85 -2.32
N GLU A 280 5.79 10.02 -2.77
CA GLU A 280 4.71 10.58 -1.97
C GLU A 280 4.35 9.65 -0.80
N LEU A 281 4.32 8.33 -1.04
CA LEU A 281 4.09 7.35 0.03
C LEU A 281 5.21 7.38 1.09
N MET A 282 6.46 7.59 0.68
CA MET A 282 7.59 7.73 1.62
C MET A 282 7.50 9.04 2.42
N ILE A 283 6.99 10.13 1.84
CA ILE A 283 6.73 11.37 2.58
C ILE A 283 5.64 11.13 3.63
N ALA A 284 4.57 10.40 3.29
CA ALA A 284 3.55 10.02 4.27
C ALA A 284 4.13 9.16 5.41
N ALA A 285 4.98 8.18 5.09
CA ALA A 285 5.68 7.35 6.08
C ALA A 285 6.59 8.20 7.00
N ARG A 286 7.29 9.20 6.43
CA ARG A 286 8.16 10.15 7.16
C ARG A 286 7.39 10.98 8.19
N LYS A 287 6.10 11.23 8.00
CA LYS A 287 5.25 11.84 9.04
C LYS A 287 4.66 10.79 10.00
N ALA A 288 4.11 9.70 9.46
CA ALA A 288 3.32 8.75 10.24
C ALA A 288 4.15 8.02 11.31
N VAL A 289 5.39 7.61 10.99
CA VAL A 289 6.22 6.83 11.92
C VAL A 289 6.58 7.63 13.18
N PRO A 290 7.18 8.85 13.07
CA PRO A 290 7.48 9.64 14.26
C PRO A 290 6.24 10.06 15.04
N GLU A 291 5.12 10.37 14.37
CA GLU A 291 3.88 10.77 15.05
C GLU A 291 3.32 9.63 15.92
N LEU A 292 3.28 8.40 15.40
CA LEU A 292 2.90 7.21 16.18
C LEU A 292 3.83 7.02 17.40
N GLN A 293 5.13 7.21 17.23
CA GLN A 293 6.12 7.00 18.30
C GLN A 293 6.10 8.10 19.37
N LEU A 294 6.08 9.36 18.96
CA LEU A 294 6.29 10.52 19.84
C LEU A 294 4.99 11.04 20.43
N GLU A 295 3.94 11.15 19.60
CA GLU A 295 2.66 11.73 20.01
C GLU A 295 1.76 10.66 20.64
N TYR A 296 1.54 9.55 19.92
CA TYR A 296 0.70 8.45 20.41
C TYR A 296 1.43 7.51 21.39
N GLY A 297 2.76 7.57 21.46
CA GLY A 297 3.56 6.75 22.39
C GLY A 297 3.51 5.25 22.05
N LEU A 298 3.53 4.91 20.76
CA LEU A 298 3.43 3.55 20.24
C LEU A 298 4.77 3.05 19.72
N ALA A 299 5.08 1.77 19.93
CA ALA A 299 6.26 1.15 19.36
C ALA A 299 5.94 0.63 17.95
N VAL A 300 6.50 1.25 16.91
CA VAL A 300 6.27 0.86 15.51
C VAL A 300 7.29 -0.22 15.11
N ASP A 301 6.90 -1.49 15.17
CA ASP A 301 7.80 -2.63 14.91
C ASP A 301 8.04 -2.88 13.43
N ARG A 302 7.00 -2.76 12.60
CA ARG A 302 7.04 -3.02 11.15
C ARG A 302 6.42 -1.85 10.40
N VAL A 303 7.01 -1.51 9.26
CA VAL A 303 6.49 -0.52 8.32
C VAL A 303 6.53 -1.13 6.93
N TYR A 304 5.39 -1.17 6.27
CA TYR A 304 5.25 -1.55 4.88
C TYR A 304 4.84 -0.34 4.07
N THR A 305 5.56 -0.01 3.01
CA THR A 305 5.25 1.13 2.14
C THR A 305 5.27 0.66 0.69
N GLY A 306 4.18 0.85 -0.04
CA GLY A 306 4.03 0.38 -1.41
C GLY A 306 2.56 0.28 -1.82
N SER A 307 2.29 -0.36 -2.96
CA SER A 307 0.92 -0.62 -3.43
C SER A 307 0.55 -2.07 -3.12
N PHE A 308 -0.32 -2.27 -2.13
CA PHE A 308 -0.71 -3.59 -1.62
C PHE A 308 -2.15 -3.96 -1.99
N MET A 309 -3.06 -2.99 -1.94
CA MET A 309 -4.44 -3.10 -2.37
C MET A 309 -4.81 -1.78 -3.04
N THR A 310 -4.88 -1.80 -4.36
CA THR A 310 -5.10 -0.60 -5.17
C THR A 310 -6.59 -0.36 -5.43
N SER A 311 -6.90 0.69 -6.16
CA SER A 311 -8.17 0.98 -6.81
C SER A 311 -7.84 1.48 -8.22
N LEU A 312 -7.37 0.57 -9.08
CA LEU A 312 -6.93 0.86 -10.45
C LEU A 312 -5.92 2.02 -10.49
N ASP A 313 -6.27 3.11 -11.18
CA ASP A 313 -5.48 4.33 -11.39
C ASP A 313 -5.82 5.46 -10.39
N MET A 314 -6.44 5.13 -9.25
CA MET A 314 -6.72 6.11 -8.20
C MET A 314 -5.41 6.71 -7.66
N ALA A 315 -5.30 8.03 -7.70
CA ALA A 315 -4.26 8.76 -6.98
C ALA A 315 -4.73 8.95 -5.54
N GLY A 316 -3.96 8.45 -4.59
CA GLY A 316 -4.25 8.48 -3.17
C GLY A 316 -3.46 7.42 -2.41
N PHE A 317 -3.60 7.45 -1.09
CA PHE A 317 -3.01 6.45 -0.21
C PHE A 317 -3.95 6.10 0.94
N SER A 318 -3.75 4.95 1.55
CA SER A 318 -4.35 4.60 2.83
C SER A 318 -3.28 4.32 3.88
N ILE A 319 -3.62 4.61 5.13
CA ILE A 319 -2.81 4.24 6.28
C ILE A 319 -3.55 3.13 7.01
N THR A 320 -2.84 2.04 7.26
CA THR A 320 -3.30 0.91 8.07
C THR A 320 -2.46 0.82 9.33
N VAL A 321 -3.10 0.73 10.49
CA VAL A 321 -2.45 0.45 11.77
C VAL A 321 -3.01 -0.85 12.33
N MET A 322 -2.13 -1.82 12.58
CA MET A 322 -2.48 -3.08 13.23
C MET A 322 -1.77 -3.18 14.58
N LYS A 323 -2.49 -3.58 15.64
CA LYS A 323 -1.86 -3.91 16.92
C LYS A 323 -0.95 -5.13 16.75
N ALA A 324 0.32 -4.99 17.10
CA ALA A 324 1.36 -5.99 16.90
C ALA A 324 1.60 -6.78 18.19
N GLU A 325 0.90 -7.90 18.34
CA GLU A 325 1.22 -8.88 19.37
C GLU A 325 2.37 -9.80 18.90
N PRO A 326 3.14 -10.41 19.81
CA PRO A 326 4.27 -11.27 19.43
C PRO A 326 3.89 -12.37 18.43
N ALA A 327 2.71 -12.99 18.59
CA ALA A 327 2.21 -13.98 17.65
C ALA A 327 1.95 -13.39 16.26
N ILE A 328 1.31 -12.22 16.17
CA ILE A 328 1.07 -11.53 14.89
C ILE A 328 2.41 -11.19 14.22
N LEU A 329 3.38 -10.63 14.95
CA LEU A 329 4.70 -10.31 14.40
C LEU A 329 5.39 -11.56 13.83
N GLN A 330 5.37 -12.67 14.58
CA GLN A 330 5.92 -13.94 14.10
C GLN A 330 5.24 -14.42 12.80
N ARG A 331 3.92 -14.25 12.66
CA ARG A 331 3.20 -14.61 11.44
C ARG A 331 3.53 -13.68 10.27
N LEU A 332 3.68 -12.38 10.52
CA LEU A 332 4.06 -11.40 9.50
C LEU A 332 5.48 -11.63 8.98
N ASP A 333 6.40 -12.00 9.88
CA ASP A 333 7.80 -12.30 9.56
C ASP A 333 8.00 -13.71 8.97
N ALA A 334 7.02 -14.61 9.11
CA ALA A 334 7.14 -15.97 8.57
C ALA A 334 7.35 -15.96 7.04
N PRO A 335 8.22 -16.83 6.49
CA PRO A 335 8.50 -16.87 5.06
C PRO A 335 7.24 -17.08 4.21
N THR A 336 7.24 -16.50 3.00
CA THR A 336 6.20 -16.74 2.01
C THR A 336 6.78 -16.75 0.59
N LYS A 337 6.12 -17.47 -0.31
CA LYS A 337 6.39 -17.47 -1.76
C LYS A 337 5.39 -16.61 -2.55
N ALA A 338 4.51 -15.89 -1.87
CA ALA A 338 3.57 -14.96 -2.50
C ALA A 338 4.34 -13.83 -3.22
N PRO A 339 4.12 -13.60 -4.53
CA PRO A 339 4.97 -12.69 -5.31
C PRO A 339 5.01 -11.24 -4.82
N TYR A 340 3.92 -10.74 -4.23
CA TYR A 340 3.78 -9.34 -3.83
C TYR A 340 3.82 -9.10 -2.31
N TRP A 341 4.13 -10.12 -1.50
CA TRP A 341 4.43 -9.86 -0.10
C TRP A 341 5.81 -9.18 -0.02
N PRO A 342 5.93 -7.99 0.61
CA PRO A 342 7.20 -7.28 0.67
C PRO A 342 8.24 -8.14 1.41
N VAL A 343 9.50 -8.07 0.94
CA VAL A 343 10.62 -8.72 1.62
C VAL A 343 10.62 -8.28 3.09
N ALA A 344 10.71 -9.26 3.98
CA ALA A 344 10.45 -9.06 5.40
C ALA A 344 11.34 -7.94 5.96
N ALA A 345 10.71 -6.95 6.60
CA ALA A 345 11.39 -5.95 7.42
C ALA A 345 11.79 -6.60 8.76
N GLU A 346 12.60 -7.66 8.70
CA GLU A 346 13.06 -8.37 9.88
C GLU A 346 13.99 -7.49 10.73
N GLY A 347 13.90 -7.66 12.05
CA GLY A 347 14.82 -7.08 13.02
C GLY A 347 14.36 -5.77 13.69
N ASP A 348 15.17 -5.34 14.65
CA ASP A 348 15.06 -4.02 15.28
C ASP A 348 15.57 -2.95 14.31
N ARG A 349 14.93 -1.78 14.28
CA ARG A 349 15.35 -0.69 13.39
C ARG A 349 16.62 -0.05 13.92
N PRO A 350 17.76 -0.14 13.22
CA PRO A 350 18.94 0.62 13.59
C PRO A 350 18.66 2.13 13.45
N PRO A 351 19.47 2.99 14.11
CA PRO A 351 19.36 4.43 13.94
C PRO A 351 19.45 4.82 12.46
N ALA A 352 18.54 5.68 11.98
CA ALA A 352 18.52 6.13 10.59
C ALA A 352 19.74 7.00 10.20
N LYS A 353 20.51 7.47 11.18
CA LYS A 353 21.69 8.30 10.98
C LYS A 353 22.92 7.51 11.37
N ILE A 354 23.81 7.30 10.40
CA ILE A 354 25.21 6.98 10.67
C ILE A 354 26.02 8.28 10.70
N PRO A 355 26.98 8.43 11.62
CA PRO A 355 27.88 9.58 11.59
C PRO A 355 28.66 9.59 10.27
N VAL A 356 28.91 10.78 9.73
CA VAL A 356 29.73 10.93 8.52
C VAL A 356 31.12 10.36 8.82
N PRO A 357 31.62 9.38 8.02
CA PRO A 357 32.98 8.88 8.17
C PRO A 357 33.97 10.03 7.96
N VAL A 358 34.66 10.44 9.02
CA VAL A 358 35.74 11.44 8.92
C VAL A 358 36.93 10.74 8.26
N PRO A 359 37.52 11.30 7.19
CA PRO A 359 38.76 10.77 6.63
C PRO A 359 39.81 10.65 7.75
N PRO A 360 40.64 9.59 7.76
CA PRO A 360 41.77 9.55 8.69
C PRO A 360 42.58 10.83 8.46
N SER A 361 42.68 11.65 9.51
CA SER A 361 43.31 12.96 9.43
C SER A 361 44.68 12.81 8.78
N SER A 362 44.86 13.39 7.59
CA SER A 362 46.18 13.55 6.99
C SER A 362 46.93 14.59 7.82
N SER A 363 47.49 14.16 8.95
CA SER A 363 48.43 14.94 9.74
C SER A 363 49.74 15.06 8.97
N SER A 364 49.75 15.82 7.86
CA SER A 364 50.94 16.42 7.24
C SER A 364 50.60 16.96 5.84
N ARG A 365 50.19 18.24 5.77
CA ARG A 365 50.62 19.25 4.77
C ARG A 365 49.76 20.50 4.95
N ASN A 366 50.34 21.51 5.60
CA ASN A 366 49.94 22.92 5.59
C ASN A 366 48.44 23.22 5.54
N ASN A 367 47.77 23.13 6.70
CA ASN A 367 46.50 23.84 6.93
C ASN A 367 46.80 25.34 7.13
N GLU A 368 47.13 26.06 6.06
CA GLU A 368 46.62 27.42 5.97
C GLU A 368 45.16 27.25 5.56
N ALA A 369 44.25 27.28 6.54
CA ALA A 369 42.86 27.45 6.23
C ALA A 369 42.75 28.75 5.43
N PHE A 370 42.37 28.67 4.15
CA PHE A 370 42.06 29.84 3.35
C PHE A 370 40.82 30.51 3.97
N THR A 371 41.04 31.31 5.01
CA THR A 371 40.01 32.13 5.65
C THR A 371 39.80 33.36 4.81
N ARG A 372 38.54 33.69 4.51
CA ARG A 372 38.18 34.96 3.87
C ARG A 372 38.79 36.12 4.68
N PRO A 373 39.54 37.04 4.06
CA PRO A 373 40.12 38.18 4.77
C PRO A 373 39.02 39.08 5.35
N GLN A 374 39.26 39.70 6.51
CA GLN A 374 38.30 40.57 7.20
C GLN A 374 37.88 41.80 6.37
N GLU A 375 38.77 42.28 5.51
CA GLU A 375 38.48 43.33 4.53
C GLU A 375 38.94 42.85 3.15
N LEU A 376 38.06 43.01 2.16
CA LEU A 376 38.39 42.75 0.76
C LEU A 376 39.19 43.93 0.20
N ASN A 377 40.25 43.62 -0.56
CA ASN A 377 40.90 44.62 -1.39
C ASN A 377 40.04 44.94 -2.62
N GLU A 378 40.42 45.94 -3.41
CA GLU A 378 39.67 46.35 -4.61
C GLU A 378 39.35 45.19 -5.56
N GLN A 379 40.31 44.28 -5.77
CA GLN A 379 40.14 43.07 -6.60
C GLN A 379 39.15 42.08 -5.97
N GLY A 380 39.16 41.94 -4.64
CA GLY A 380 38.23 41.11 -3.88
C GLY A 380 36.80 41.63 -3.97
N CYS A 381 36.59 42.94 -3.88
CA CYS A 381 35.27 43.55 -4.08
C CYS A 381 34.74 43.33 -5.50
N ILE A 382 35.61 43.44 -6.52
CA ILE A 382 35.24 43.16 -7.91
C ILE A 382 34.85 41.69 -8.10
N LEU A 383 35.64 40.77 -7.53
CA LEU A 383 35.37 39.33 -7.60
C LEU A 383 34.06 38.98 -6.89
N GLU A 384 33.81 39.54 -5.71
CA GLU A 384 32.57 39.37 -4.96
C GLU A 384 31.35 39.83 -5.77
N ALA A 385 31.42 41.02 -6.36
CA ALA A 385 30.35 41.55 -7.20
C ALA A 385 30.10 40.66 -8.44
N ALA A 386 31.16 40.12 -9.06
CA ALA A 386 31.05 39.24 -10.22
C ALA A 386 30.38 37.89 -9.85
N ILE A 387 30.76 37.29 -8.72
CA ILE A 387 30.14 36.05 -8.22
C ILE A 387 28.66 36.29 -7.92
N GLN A 388 28.34 37.39 -7.21
CA GLN A 388 26.98 37.76 -6.87
C GLN A 388 26.11 37.98 -8.13
N ALA A 389 26.65 38.66 -9.15
CA ALA A 389 25.95 38.89 -10.40
C ALA A 389 25.70 37.58 -11.17
N ALA A 390 26.72 36.72 -11.29
CA ALA A 390 26.59 35.43 -11.98
C ALA A 390 25.57 34.51 -11.29
N ALA A 391 25.62 34.43 -9.96
CA ALA A 391 24.67 33.62 -9.19
C ALA A 391 23.23 34.15 -9.31
N ASN A 392 23.03 35.47 -9.25
CA ASN A 392 21.71 36.09 -9.45
C ASN A 392 21.18 35.82 -10.87
N GLU A 393 22.03 35.89 -11.89
CA GLU A 393 21.63 35.62 -13.27
C GLU A 393 21.18 34.16 -13.44
N ILE A 394 21.93 33.21 -12.88
CA ILE A 394 21.55 31.79 -12.87
C ILE A 394 20.21 31.57 -12.16
N ILE A 395 19.96 32.28 -11.06
CA ILE A 395 18.67 32.21 -10.34
C ILE A 395 17.52 32.72 -11.21
N ASN A 396 17.72 33.81 -11.95
CA ASN A 396 16.70 34.38 -12.84
C ASN A 396 16.40 33.46 -14.03
N LEU A 397 17.42 32.79 -14.57
CA LEU A 397 17.31 31.88 -15.71
C LEU A 397 16.70 30.50 -15.35
N ARG A 398 16.34 30.25 -14.09
CA ARG A 398 15.86 28.94 -13.63
C ARG A 398 14.75 28.35 -14.50
N ASP A 399 13.70 29.13 -14.77
CA ASP A 399 12.52 28.62 -15.46
C ASP A 399 12.81 28.42 -16.97
N GLU A 400 13.58 29.30 -17.59
CA GLU A 400 14.00 29.18 -19.00
C GLU A 400 14.94 27.98 -19.22
N LEU A 401 15.90 27.76 -18.30
CA LEU A 401 16.81 26.62 -18.34
C LEU A 401 16.06 25.30 -18.21
N ASN A 402 15.06 25.21 -17.33
CA ASN A 402 14.19 24.04 -17.23
C ASN A 402 13.35 23.84 -18.51
N GLU A 403 12.84 24.92 -19.11
CA GLU A 403 12.09 24.83 -20.37
C GLU A 403 12.97 24.29 -21.51
N TRP A 404 14.18 24.82 -21.67
CA TRP A 404 15.10 24.36 -22.70
C TRP A 404 15.51 22.90 -22.48
N ASP A 405 15.81 22.54 -21.25
CA ASP A 405 16.18 21.19 -20.88
C ASP A 405 15.01 20.21 -21.09
N SER A 406 13.75 20.61 -20.83
CA SER A 406 12.58 19.74 -21.04
C SER A 406 12.37 19.30 -22.50
N LYS A 407 13.01 19.97 -23.49
CA LYS A 407 12.92 19.60 -24.91
C LYS A 407 13.72 18.36 -25.27
N SER A 408 14.80 18.05 -24.53
CA SER A 408 15.69 16.91 -24.85
C SER A 408 16.33 16.22 -23.65
N GLY A 409 16.22 16.79 -22.46
CA GLY A 409 16.66 16.27 -21.17
C GLY A 409 15.49 16.03 -20.23
N ASP A 410 15.73 16.11 -18.93
CA ASP A 410 14.77 15.81 -17.86
C ASP A 410 14.06 17.06 -17.31
N GLY A 411 14.46 18.26 -17.75
CA GLY A 411 13.79 19.52 -17.43
C GLY A 411 14.13 20.06 -16.05
N ASP A 412 15.30 19.68 -15.50
CA ASP A 412 15.73 20.04 -14.15
C ASP A 412 16.97 20.94 -14.08
N CYS A 413 17.64 21.17 -15.22
CA CYS A 413 18.90 21.91 -15.29
C CYS A 413 18.85 23.26 -14.56
N GLY A 414 17.79 24.05 -14.78
CA GLY A 414 17.60 25.34 -14.11
C GLY A 414 17.43 25.20 -12.60
N THR A 415 16.68 24.20 -12.15
CA THR A 415 16.51 23.87 -10.72
C THR A 415 17.85 23.47 -10.08
N THR A 416 18.65 22.68 -10.79
CA THR A 416 19.98 22.23 -10.34
C THR A 416 20.94 23.42 -10.21
N MET A 417 21.00 24.29 -11.22
CA MET A 417 21.85 25.47 -11.22
C MET A 417 21.40 26.51 -10.17
N TYR A 418 20.09 26.69 -9.98
CA TYR A 418 19.52 27.52 -8.94
C TYR A 418 20.01 27.12 -7.54
N ARG A 419 20.03 25.81 -7.21
CA ARG A 419 20.51 25.33 -5.91
C ARG A 419 21.98 25.68 -5.68
N GLY A 420 22.82 25.51 -6.70
CA GLY A 420 24.23 25.88 -6.63
C GLY A 420 24.42 27.39 -6.42
N ALA A 421 23.74 28.21 -7.22
CA ALA A 421 23.79 29.66 -7.10
C ALA A 421 23.28 30.15 -5.73
N ALA A 422 22.13 29.64 -5.26
CA ALA A 422 21.58 29.98 -3.96
C ALA A 422 22.53 29.61 -2.80
N ALA A 423 23.18 28.44 -2.87
CA ALA A 423 24.16 28.01 -1.88
C ALA A 423 25.40 28.92 -1.84
N VAL A 424 25.88 29.37 -3.00
CA VAL A 424 26.98 30.35 -3.08
C VAL A 424 26.58 31.68 -2.42
N LEU A 425 25.39 32.19 -2.74
CA LEU A 425 24.90 33.44 -2.13
C LEU A 425 24.67 33.33 -0.62
N GLU A 426 24.21 32.18 -0.15
CA GLU A 426 24.05 31.93 1.27
C GLU A 426 25.39 31.84 2.01
N ASP A 427 26.40 31.22 1.38
CA ASP A 427 27.75 31.16 1.95
C ASP A 427 28.42 32.54 2.02
N MET A 428 28.21 33.38 0.99
CA MET A 428 28.71 34.76 0.96
C MET A 428 28.16 35.64 2.08
N LYS A 429 26.95 35.35 2.61
CA LYS A 429 26.32 36.08 3.74
C LYS A 429 26.88 35.72 5.11
N LYS A 430 27.63 34.62 5.23
CA LYS A 430 28.19 34.16 6.52
C LYS A 430 29.43 34.95 6.94
N TRP A 431 29.84 35.92 6.13
CA TRP A 431 31.01 36.78 6.26
C TRP A 431 30.64 38.19 5.81
#